data_AF-A0A6J7T003-F1
#
_entry.id   AF-A0A6J7T003-F1
#
_cell.length_a   1.000
_cell.length_b   1.000
_cell.length_c   1.000
_cell.angle_alpha   90.00
_cell.angle_beta   90.00
_cell.angle_gamma   90.00
#
_symmetry.space_group_name_H-M   'P 1'
#
loop_
_entity.id
_entity.type
_entity.pdbx_description
1 polymer ?
#
loop_
_entity_poly.entity_id
_entity_poly.type
_entity_poly.pdbx_seq_one_letter_code
_entity_poly.pdbx_strand_id
1 'polypeptide(L)'
;MGEENHIEFGAALAGEHAIEKWMQENVEGTANVTGSQLIEALGGLIGDADKRSLTPEVAEAVAFSFRHAVQVNYYGWMDDDLAFVQPWGFDLASISKPVELWQGDEDFMVPHAHGKWLASKIPTAKLIFEPGEGHISLGINKSQTIVENALRYFD
;
A
#
# COMPACT_ATOMS: atom_id res chain seq x y z
N MET A 1 5.91 -0.67 -9.71
CA MET A 1 5.56 -1.79 -8.83
C MET A 1 6.81 -2.65 -8.71
N GLY A 2 7.22 -2.96 -7.48
CA GLY A 2 8.33 -3.87 -7.20
C GLY A 2 8.00 -5.30 -7.65
N GLU A 3 9.04 -6.12 -7.81
CA GLU A 3 8.92 -7.53 -8.22
C GLU A 3 8.14 -8.34 -7.19
N GLU A 4 8.29 -7.99 -5.91
CA GLU A 4 7.63 -8.61 -4.77
C GLU A 4 6.10 -8.58 -4.93
N ASN A 5 5.54 -7.41 -5.24
CA ASN A 5 4.10 -7.26 -5.50
C ASN A 5 3.66 -8.06 -6.74
N HIS A 6 4.48 -8.12 -7.80
CA HIS A 6 4.12 -8.92 -8.97
C HIS A 6 4.01 -10.42 -8.66
N ILE A 7 4.85 -10.93 -7.77
CA ILE A 7 4.85 -12.33 -7.34
C ILE A 7 3.63 -12.60 -6.45
N GLU A 8 3.44 -11.81 -5.40
CA GLU A 8 2.37 -11.96 -4.42
C GLU A 8 0.97 -11.81 -5.06
N PHE A 9 0.70 -10.69 -5.72
CA PHE A 9 -0.57 -10.48 -6.43
C PHE A 9 -0.75 -11.46 -7.60
N GLY A 10 0.36 -11.95 -8.19
CA GLY A 10 0.33 -13.03 -9.16
C GLY A 10 -0.21 -14.34 -8.57
N ALA A 11 0.17 -14.67 -7.34
CA ALA A 11 -0.36 -15.81 -6.60
C ALA A 11 -1.84 -15.60 -6.24
N ALA A 12 -2.23 -14.39 -5.80
CA ALA A 12 -3.63 -14.06 -5.54
C ALA A 12 -4.51 -14.21 -6.78
N LEU A 13 -4.05 -13.72 -7.94
CA LEU A 13 -4.73 -13.90 -9.23
C LEU A 13 -4.84 -15.38 -9.66
N ALA A 14 -3.91 -16.23 -9.24
CA ALA A 14 -3.95 -17.67 -9.50
C ALA A 14 -4.91 -18.43 -8.55
N GLY A 15 -5.44 -17.76 -7.52
CA GLY A 15 -6.48 -18.26 -6.63
C GLY A 15 -5.99 -18.62 -5.23
N GLU A 16 -6.96 -18.92 -4.35
CA GLU A 16 -6.77 -19.12 -2.91
C GLU A 16 -5.62 -20.09 -2.54
N HIS A 17 -5.55 -21.25 -3.19
CA HIS A 17 -4.50 -22.22 -2.90
C HIS A 17 -3.08 -21.71 -3.25
N ALA A 18 -2.96 -20.91 -4.31
CA ALA A 18 -1.68 -20.36 -4.73
C ALA A 18 -1.18 -19.27 -3.77
N ILE A 19 -2.07 -18.36 -3.36
CA ILE A 19 -1.72 -17.32 -2.38
C ILE A 19 -1.47 -17.91 -0.99
N GLU A 20 -2.23 -18.92 -0.57
CA GLU A 20 -1.98 -19.60 0.71
C GLU A 20 -0.58 -20.22 0.75
N LYS A 21 -0.17 -20.88 -0.34
CA LYS A 21 1.19 -21.43 -0.46
C LYS A 21 2.24 -20.32 -0.34
N TRP A 22 2.04 -19.19 -1.03
CA TRP A 22 2.95 -18.06 -0.94
C TRP A 22 3.03 -17.52 0.49
N MET A 23 1.90 -17.39 1.19
CA MET A 23 1.86 -16.96 2.60
C MET A 23 2.66 -17.90 3.50
N GLN A 24 2.50 -19.22 3.36
CA GLN A 24 3.24 -20.20 4.14
C GLN A 24 4.76 -20.11 3.93
N GLU A 25 5.20 -19.74 2.73
CA GLU A 25 6.62 -19.61 2.37
C GLU A 25 7.23 -18.28 2.83
N ASN A 26 6.43 -17.21 2.97
CA ASN A 26 6.96 -15.84 3.16
C ASN A 26 6.62 -15.21 4.52
N VAL A 27 5.57 -15.67 5.23
CA VAL A 27 5.10 -15.04 6.48
C VAL A 27 6.16 -15.00 7.58
N GLU A 28 7.09 -15.98 7.63
CA GLU A 28 8.10 -16.07 8.67
C GLU A 28 9.05 -14.84 8.66
N GLY A 29 9.39 -14.32 7.48
CA GLY A 29 10.18 -13.10 7.36
C GLY A 29 9.47 -11.90 7.97
N THR A 30 8.19 -11.75 7.63
CA THR A 30 7.32 -10.68 8.17
C THR A 30 7.12 -10.80 9.67
N ALA A 31 6.97 -12.01 10.20
CA ALA A 31 6.74 -12.25 11.63
C ALA A 31 7.94 -11.86 12.50
N ASN A 32 9.15 -11.80 11.92
CA ASN A 32 10.40 -11.58 12.65
C ASN A 32 11.15 -10.30 12.25
N VAL A 33 10.69 -9.56 11.23
CA VAL A 33 11.37 -8.36 10.73
C VAL A 33 11.55 -7.31 11.82
N THR A 34 12.76 -6.77 11.97
CA THR A 34 13.05 -5.64 12.85
C THR A 34 13.15 -4.33 12.08
N GLY A 35 13.10 -3.18 12.77
CA GLY A 35 13.27 -1.88 12.14
C GLY A 35 14.60 -1.75 11.39
N SER A 36 15.68 -2.35 11.89
CA SER A 36 16.98 -2.32 11.20
C SER A 36 17.05 -3.22 9.95
N GLN A 37 16.13 -4.19 9.83
CA GLN A 37 16.04 -5.10 8.68
C GLN A 37 15.01 -4.62 7.65
N LEU A 38 14.11 -3.70 8.02
CA LEU A 38 12.94 -3.35 7.21
C LEU A 38 13.29 -2.89 5.79
N ILE A 39 14.30 -2.04 5.62
CA ILE A 39 14.68 -1.52 4.30
C ILE A 39 15.13 -2.66 3.37
N GLU A 40 15.90 -3.62 3.89
CA GLU A 40 16.33 -4.78 3.13
C GLU A 40 15.14 -5.72 2.85
N ALA A 41 14.29 -5.95 3.85
CA ALA A 41 13.13 -6.81 3.75
C ALA A 41 12.09 -6.32 2.72
N LEU A 42 11.90 -5.00 2.59
CA LEU A 42 10.99 -4.41 1.61
C LEU A 42 11.57 -4.38 0.18
N GLY A 43 12.88 -4.58 0.01
CA GLY A 43 13.51 -4.77 -1.30
C GLY A 43 13.14 -3.70 -2.34
N GLY A 44 12.63 -4.16 -3.49
CA GLY A 44 12.22 -3.35 -4.62
C GLY A 44 10.90 -2.60 -4.45
N LEU A 45 10.18 -2.82 -3.34
CA LEU A 45 8.93 -2.11 -3.03
C LEU A 45 9.16 -0.64 -2.65
N ILE A 46 10.38 -0.28 -2.23
CA ILE A 46 10.69 1.06 -1.72
C ILE A 46 11.84 1.73 -2.48
N GLY A 47 11.58 2.96 -2.90
CA GLY A 47 12.55 3.83 -3.55
C GLY A 47 13.37 4.66 -2.57
N ASP A 48 14.19 5.57 -3.11
CA ASP A 48 15.00 6.47 -2.29
C ASP A 48 14.14 7.44 -1.46
N ALA A 49 12.96 7.84 -1.96
CA ALA A 49 11.98 8.62 -1.20
C ALA A 49 11.58 7.95 0.11
N ASP A 50 11.14 6.69 0.05
CA ASP A 50 10.71 5.94 1.24
C ASP A 50 11.87 5.67 2.19
N LYS A 51 13.05 5.30 1.66
CA LYS A 51 14.25 5.06 2.46
C LYS A 51 14.67 6.30 3.26
N ARG A 52 14.49 7.52 2.72
CA ARG A 52 14.78 8.77 3.44
C ARG A 52 13.82 9.01 4.61
N SER A 53 12.55 8.61 4.48
CA SER A 53 11.54 8.77 5.55
C SER A 53 11.58 7.67 6.61
N LEU A 54 12.23 6.54 6.33
CA LEU A 54 12.44 5.43 7.28
C LEU A 54 13.59 5.73 8.26
N THR A 55 13.39 6.68 9.19
CA THR A 55 14.28 6.82 10.36
C THR A 55 14.25 5.54 11.22
N PRO A 56 15.22 5.29 12.12
CA PRO A 56 15.21 4.10 12.95
C PRO A 56 13.90 3.89 13.73
N GLU A 57 13.32 4.96 14.26
CA GLU A 57 12.07 4.91 15.02
C GLU A 57 10.88 4.60 14.11
N VAL A 58 10.81 5.22 12.94
CA VAL A 58 9.76 4.97 11.94
C VAL A 58 9.86 3.54 11.42
N ALA A 59 11.07 3.09 11.08
CA ALA A 59 11.31 1.75 10.58
C ALA A 59 10.92 0.69 11.62
N GLU A 60 11.21 0.91 12.91
CA GLU A 60 10.73 -0.01 13.95
C GLU A 60 9.21 0.03 14.12
N ALA A 61 8.57 1.19 14.00
CA ALA A 61 7.11 1.27 14.07
C ALA A 61 6.43 0.51 12.91
N VAL A 62 6.97 0.62 11.70
CA VAL A 62 6.49 -0.13 10.52
C VAL A 62 6.80 -1.63 10.68
N ALA A 63 8.02 -2.01 11.08
CA ALA A 63 8.35 -3.40 11.34
C ALA A 63 7.45 -4.01 12.43
N PHE A 64 7.14 -3.25 13.49
CA PHE A 64 6.18 -3.65 14.51
C PHE A 64 4.79 -3.91 13.92
N SER A 65 4.29 -3.05 13.02
CA SER A 65 2.98 -3.28 12.40
C SER A 65 2.97 -4.55 11.53
N PHE A 66 4.05 -4.82 10.78
CA PHE A 66 4.19 -6.07 10.02
C PHE A 66 4.15 -7.30 10.92
N ARG A 67 4.96 -7.33 11.99
CA ARG A 67 4.95 -8.44 12.95
C ARG A 67 3.59 -8.59 13.62
N HIS A 68 2.93 -7.48 13.96
CA HIS A 68 1.62 -7.50 14.61
C HIS A 68 0.52 -8.03 13.69
N ALA A 69 0.54 -7.66 12.41
CA ALA A 69 -0.43 -8.11 11.41
C ALA A 69 -0.48 -9.64 11.28
N VAL A 70 0.67 -10.30 11.44
CA VAL A 70 0.79 -11.77 11.29
C VAL A 70 0.97 -12.50 12.63
N GLN A 71 0.79 -11.81 13.76
CA GLN A 71 1.09 -12.35 15.10
C GLN A 71 0.27 -13.62 15.44
N VAL A 72 -0.96 -13.71 14.93
CA VAL A 72 -1.83 -14.88 15.17
C VAL A 72 -1.77 -15.86 14.00
N ASN A 73 -1.90 -15.36 12.76
CA ASN A 73 -1.79 -16.10 11.51
C ASN A 73 -1.76 -15.12 10.31
N TYR A 74 -1.60 -15.64 9.09
CA TYR A 74 -1.56 -14.86 7.85
C TYR A 74 -2.93 -14.66 7.16
N TYR A 75 -4.02 -15.22 7.69
CA TYR A 75 -5.29 -15.27 6.93
C TYR A 75 -5.85 -13.88 6.63
N GLY A 76 -5.66 -12.89 7.51
CA GLY A 76 -6.08 -11.51 7.24
C GLY A 76 -5.38 -10.90 6.02
N TRP A 77 -4.07 -11.12 5.90
CA TRP A 77 -3.29 -10.67 4.74
C TRP A 77 -3.73 -11.40 3.46
N MET A 78 -3.91 -12.72 3.55
CA MET A 78 -4.41 -13.53 2.43
C MET A 78 -5.79 -13.07 1.94
N ASP A 79 -6.69 -12.75 2.88
CA ASP A 79 -8.03 -12.24 2.56
C ASP A 79 -7.97 -10.88 1.86
N ASP A 80 -7.09 -9.97 2.31
CA ASP A 80 -6.88 -8.67 1.67
C ASP A 80 -6.38 -8.82 0.22
N ASP A 81 -5.41 -9.71 -0.04
CA ASP A 81 -4.89 -9.97 -1.39
C ASP A 81 -5.95 -10.54 -2.33
N LEU A 82 -6.75 -11.48 -1.84
CA LEU A 82 -7.86 -12.04 -2.58
C LEU A 82 -8.92 -10.96 -2.86
N ALA A 83 -9.20 -10.07 -1.92
CA ALA A 83 -10.12 -8.96 -2.13
C ALA A 83 -9.60 -7.96 -3.18
N PHE A 84 -8.30 -7.66 -3.19
CA PHE A 84 -7.69 -6.71 -4.13
C PHE A 84 -7.77 -7.16 -5.60
N VAL A 85 -7.81 -8.46 -5.86
CA VAL A 85 -7.90 -9.02 -7.22
C VAL A 85 -9.35 -9.27 -7.68
N GLN A 86 -10.34 -8.89 -6.88
CA GLN A 86 -11.76 -9.03 -7.19
C GLN A 86 -12.40 -7.68 -7.54
N PRO A 87 -13.54 -7.68 -8.28
CA PRO A 87 -14.32 -6.47 -8.47
C PRO A 87 -14.80 -5.89 -7.14
N TRP A 88 -14.82 -4.56 -7.00
CA TRP A 88 -15.21 -3.87 -5.77
C TRP A 88 -16.69 -4.02 -5.37
N GLY A 89 -17.49 -4.70 -6.19
CA GLY A 89 -18.93 -4.90 -5.95
C GLY A 89 -19.80 -3.68 -6.23
N PHE A 90 -19.22 -2.57 -6.72
CA PHE A 90 -19.96 -1.39 -7.18
C PHE A 90 -19.25 -0.73 -8.37
N ASP A 91 -19.98 0.11 -9.10
CA ASP A 91 -19.44 0.89 -10.21
C ASP A 91 -18.77 2.16 -9.70
N LEU A 92 -17.50 2.37 -10.03
CA LEU A 92 -16.76 3.58 -9.71
C LEU A 92 -17.45 4.87 -10.20
N ALA A 93 -18.17 4.79 -11.32
CA ALA A 93 -18.93 5.91 -11.84
C ALA A 93 -20.12 6.30 -10.95
N SER A 94 -20.56 5.44 -10.02
CA SER A 94 -21.64 5.75 -9.09
C SER A 94 -21.18 6.58 -7.89
N ILE A 95 -19.87 6.80 -7.69
CA ILE A 95 -19.36 7.66 -6.63
C ILE A 95 -19.72 9.11 -6.95
N SER A 96 -20.59 9.70 -6.14
CA SER A 96 -21.07 11.07 -6.30
C SER A 96 -20.52 12.05 -5.26
N LYS A 97 -19.76 11.56 -4.27
CA LYS A 97 -19.12 12.40 -3.25
C LYS A 97 -17.73 12.82 -3.71
N PRO A 98 -17.20 13.98 -3.26
CA PRO A 98 -15.83 14.36 -3.57
C PRO A 98 -14.82 13.28 -3.17
N VAL A 99 -13.84 13.02 -4.03
CA VAL A 99 -12.74 12.07 -3.76
C VAL A 99 -11.42 12.76 -4.06
N GLU A 100 -10.48 12.70 -3.11
CA GLU A 100 -9.09 13.08 -3.35
C GLU A 100 -8.24 11.81 -3.43
N LEU A 101 -7.52 11.65 -4.53
CA LEU A 101 -6.56 10.58 -4.74
C LEU A 101 -5.17 11.16 -4.57
N TRP A 102 -4.50 10.80 -3.49
CA TRP A 102 -3.12 11.23 -3.21
C TRP A 102 -2.16 10.13 -3.64
N GLN A 103 -1.14 10.49 -4.41
CA GLN A 103 -0.15 9.54 -4.86
C GLN A 103 1.23 10.19 -4.99
N GLY A 104 2.26 9.54 -4.47
CA GLY A 104 3.64 9.90 -4.71
C GLY A 104 4.10 9.50 -6.12
N ASP A 105 4.98 10.28 -6.74
CA ASP A 105 5.55 9.95 -8.06
C ASP A 105 6.82 9.06 -8.01
N GLU A 106 7.21 8.61 -6.82
CA GLU A 106 8.24 7.59 -6.59
C GLU A 106 7.64 6.36 -5.87
N ASP A 107 6.32 6.13 -5.98
CA ASP A 107 5.65 4.97 -5.37
C ASP A 107 5.93 3.68 -6.17
N PHE A 108 6.75 2.81 -5.58
CA PHE A 108 7.07 1.50 -6.13
C PHE A 108 6.20 0.36 -5.61
N MET A 109 5.32 0.59 -4.63
CA MET A 109 4.30 -0.38 -4.26
C MET A 109 3.09 -0.28 -5.20
N VAL A 110 2.60 0.94 -5.45
CA VAL A 110 1.41 1.23 -6.26
C VAL A 110 1.76 2.13 -7.46
N PRO A 111 1.69 1.60 -8.71
CA PRO A 111 2.01 2.37 -9.92
C PRO A 111 1.17 3.62 -10.12
N HIS A 112 1.75 4.68 -10.72
CA HIS A 112 1.01 5.91 -11.08
C HIS A 112 -0.17 5.66 -12.02
N ALA A 113 -0.09 4.56 -12.80
CA ALA A 113 -1.18 4.14 -13.66
C ALA A 113 -2.47 3.87 -12.86
N HIS A 114 -2.38 3.42 -11.61
CA HIS A 114 -3.55 3.15 -10.76
C HIS A 114 -4.27 4.44 -10.38
N GLY A 115 -3.55 5.46 -9.89
CA GLY A 115 -4.16 6.75 -9.55
C GLY A 115 -4.77 7.44 -10.78
N LYS A 116 -4.08 7.42 -11.92
CA LYS A 116 -4.61 7.95 -13.19
C LYS A 116 -5.86 7.19 -13.64
N TRP A 117 -5.85 5.86 -13.53
CA TRP A 117 -6.99 5.03 -13.88
C TRP A 117 -8.18 5.35 -12.95
N LEU A 118 -7.99 5.36 -11.64
CA LEU A 118 -9.06 5.69 -10.68
C LEU A 118 -9.64 7.09 -10.92
N ALA A 119 -8.79 8.10 -11.13
CA ALA A 119 -9.23 9.45 -11.45
C ALA A 119 -10.06 9.51 -12.74
N SER A 120 -9.77 8.66 -13.72
CA SER A 120 -10.55 8.57 -14.96
C SER A 120 -11.90 7.85 -14.80
N LYS A 121 -12.08 7.06 -13.73
CA LYS A 121 -13.27 6.25 -13.48
C LYS A 121 -14.25 6.89 -12.50
N ILE A 122 -13.74 7.72 -11.58
CA ILE A 122 -14.54 8.39 -10.55
C ILE A 122 -14.79 9.84 -11.00
N PRO A 123 -16.04 10.22 -11.34
CA PRO A 123 -16.33 11.54 -11.92
C PRO A 123 -15.95 12.73 -11.01
N THR A 124 -15.95 12.51 -9.71
CA THR A 124 -15.67 13.52 -8.68
C THR A 124 -14.23 13.47 -8.17
N ALA A 125 -13.38 12.61 -8.72
CA ALA A 125 -12.03 12.44 -8.23
C ALA A 125 -11.10 13.58 -8.68
N LYS A 126 -10.30 14.05 -7.72
CA LYS A 126 -9.15 14.90 -7.96
C LYS A 126 -7.88 14.12 -7.62
N LEU A 127 -7.04 13.89 -8.63
CA LEU A 127 -5.72 13.29 -8.45
C LEU A 127 -4.71 14.37 -8.07
N ILE A 128 -4.01 14.14 -6.96
CA ILE A 128 -2.96 14.99 -6.39
C ILE A 128 -1.69 14.16 -6.39
N PHE A 129 -0.77 14.51 -7.30
CA PHE A 129 0.57 13.94 -7.31
C PHE A 129 1.48 14.75 -6.41
N GLU A 130 2.18 14.09 -5.50
CA GLU A 130 3.19 14.69 -4.63
C GLU A 130 4.60 14.30 -5.12
N PRO A 131 5.34 15.23 -5.77
CA PRO A 131 6.65 14.92 -6.33
C PRO A 131 7.67 14.56 -5.27
N GLY A 132 8.46 13.51 -5.53
CA GLY A 132 9.52 13.02 -4.66
C GLY A 132 9.02 12.22 -3.45
N GLU A 133 7.73 11.90 -3.39
CA GLU A 133 7.15 10.99 -2.40
C GLU A 133 6.99 9.59 -3.00
N GLY A 134 7.29 8.57 -2.20
CA GLY A 134 6.98 7.16 -2.41
C GLY A 134 5.78 6.71 -1.58
N HIS A 135 5.63 5.40 -1.39
CA HIS A 135 4.46 4.83 -0.70
C HIS A 135 4.41 5.20 0.78
N ILE A 136 5.54 5.02 1.46
CA ILE A 136 5.69 5.21 2.91
C ILE A 136 5.89 6.69 3.22
N SER A 137 6.77 7.35 2.45
CA SER A 137 7.10 8.76 2.61
C SER A 137 5.89 9.67 2.41
N LEU A 138 4.99 9.38 1.45
CA LEU A 138 3.72 10.11 1.30
C LEU A 138 2.90 10.05 2.60
N GLY A 139 2.72 8.86 3.16
CA GLY A 139 1.94 8.65 4.38
C GLY A 139 2.54 9.34 5.61
N ILE A 140 3.87 9.48 5.66
CA ILE A 140 4.56 10.17 6.76
C ILE A 140 4.53 11.69 6.56
N ASN A 141 5.09 12.14 5.43
CA ASN A 141 5.41 13.53 5.16
C ASN A 141 4.15 14.37 4.86
N LYS A 142 3.08 13.74 4.34
CA LYS A 142 1.84 14.42 3.93
C LYS A 142 0.64 14.09 4.80
N SER A 143 0.77 13.24 5.82
CA SER A 143 -0.32 12.86 6.74
C SER A 143 -1.15 14.05 7.20
N GLN A 144 -0.49 15.07 7.75
CA GLN A 144 -1.16 16.27 8.26
C GLN A 144 -1.91 17.01 7.15
N THR A 145 -1.29 17.24 6.00
CA THR A 145 -1.93 17.94 4.87
C THR A 145 -3.11 17.15 4.30
N ILE A 146 -3.00 15.82 4.19
CA ILE A 146 -4.08 14.94 3.75
C ILE A 146 -5.27 15.07 4.71
N VAL A 147 -5.02 15.00 6.03
CA VAL A 147 -6.07 15.14 7.05
C VAL A 147 -6.69 16.54 7.03
N GLU A 148 -5.89 17.60 6.95
CA GLU A 148 -6.38 18.99 6.87
C GLU A 148 -7.25 19.22 5.62
N ASN A 149 -6.88 18.63 4.47
CA ASN A 149 -7.70 18.69 3.27
C ASN A 149 -9.01 17.90 3.44
N ALA A 150 -8.94 16.70 4.02
CA ALA A 150 -10.12 15.87 4.28
C ALA A 150 -11.12 16.58 5.19
N LEU A 151 -10.64 17.32 6.21
CA LEU A 151 -11.49 18.06 7.14
C LEU A 151 -12.33 19.15 6.47
N ARG A 152 -11.85 19.77 5.39
CA ARG A 152 -12.60 20.82 4.65
C ARG A 152 -13.86 20.31 3.96
N TYR A 153 -14.05 18.99 3.85
CA TYR A 153 -15.28 18.41 3.31
C TYR A 153 -16.38 18.23 4.38
N PHE A 154 -16.09 18.54 5.64
CA PHE A 154 -17.04 18.47 6.76
C PHE A 154 -17.55 19.85 7.22
N ASP A 155 -16.98 20.93 6.67
CA ASP A 155 -17.43 22.31 6.89
C ASP A 155 -18.64 22.66 5.98
#